data_AF-A0A845XBB0-F1
#
_entry.id   AF-A0A845XBB0-F1
#
_cell.length_a   1.000
_cell.length_b   1.000
_cell.length_c   1.000
_cell.angle_alpha   90.00
_cell.angle_beta   90.00
_cell.angle_gamma   90.00
#
_symmetry.space_group_name_H-M   'P 1'
#
loop_
_entity.id
_entity.type
_entity.pdbx_description
1 polymer ?
#
loop_
_entity_poly.entity_id
_entity_poly.type
_entity_poly.pdbx_seq_one_letter_code
_entity_poly.pdbx_strand_id
1 'polypeptide(L)'
;MLPPRKYRQKHQGLKFFLECILVIIISRQARRLRYSCSKFIFRSTGILSASDEQHTWRIFFSEKRFKVSAKFFAPLAIFLLVLGSCRDRATVLTPPPQNLGRTLNSLAAEYQPALSYDGRYLVFSSDRRAQRQVYLYDIRRRQLLPLPGLNTPGRFVEQPAISADGRYITYVSEQYGKPDVFVYDRQSLQTQVLTRDFKGEVRHPTISGNGRIIAFESNRTGQWDIEIIDRGGAAPPALPPTNSGSFEEEESNSEP
;
A
#
# COMPACT_ATOMS: atom_id res chain seq x y z
N MET A 1 -44.74 -62.95 -42.14
CA MET A 1 -44.26 -61.66 -42.67
C MET A 1 -44.95 -60.55 -41.90
N LEU A 2 -44.20 -59.79 -41.09
CA LEU A 2 -44.70 -58.67 -40.29
C LEU A 2 -43.92 -57.39 -40.68
N PRO A 3 -44.56 -56.21 -40.77
CA PRO A 3 -43.91 -55.00 -41.24
C PRO A 3 -43.02 -54.35 -40.16
N PRO A 4 -41.96 -53.59 -40.54
CA PRO A 4 -41.08 -52.95 -39.59
C PRO A 4 -41.66 -51.64 -39.02
N ARG A 5 -41.45 -51.46 -37.71
CA ARG A 5 -41.82 -50.30 -36.90
C ARG A 5 -41.06 -49.02 -37.32
N LYS A 6 -41.78 -47.91 -37.51
CA LYS A 6 -41.19 -46.56 -37.65
C LYS A 6 -40.71 -46.04 -36.28
N TYR A 7 -39.41 -45.80 -36.14
CA TYR A 7 -38.80 -45.13 -34.98
C TYR A 7 -38.74 -43.61 -35.20
N ARG A 8 -39.06 -42.86 -34.14
CA ARG A 8 -39.33 -41.42 -34.13
C ARG A 8 -38.04 -40.64 -33.84
N GLN A 9 -37.44 -39.97 -34.83
CA GLN A 9 -36.32 -39.04 -34.62
C GLN A 9 -36.82 -37.72 -34.02
N LYS A 10 -36.31 -37.34 -32.85
CA LYS A 10 -36.41 -35.99 -32.28
C LYS A 10 -35.20 -35.77 -31.36
N HIS A 11 -34.60 -34.56 -31.39
CA HIS A 11 -33.57 -34.03 -30.47
C HIS A 11 -32.06 -34.14 -30.81
N GLN A 12 -31.63 -34.04 -32.08
CA GLN A 12 -30.19 -33.86 -32.37
C GLN A 12 -29.79 -32.46 -32.91
N GLY A 13 -30.70 -31.68 -33.50
CA GLY A 13 -30.35 -30.38 -34.09
C GLY A 13 -30.05 -29.24 -33.08
N LEU A 14 -30.68 -29.25 -31.90
CA LEU A 14 -30.55 -28.14 -30.93
C LEU A 14 -29.22 -28.16 -30.17
N LYS A 15 -28.63 -29.35 -29.97
CA LYS A 15 -27.34 -29.51 -29.29
C LYS A 15 -26.18 -28.96 -30.14
N PHE A 16 -26.18 -29.25 -31.44
CA PHE A 16 -25.18 -28.74 -32.38
C PHE A 16 -25.21 -27.21 -32.51
N PHE A 17 -26.40 -26.60 -32.50
CA PHE A 17 -26.53 -25.15 -32.64
C PHE A 17 -26.00 -24.38 -31.41
N LEU A 18 -26.18 -24.92 -30.21
CA LEU A 18 -25.66 -24.33 -28.96
C LEU A 18 -24.12 -24.44 -28.86
N GLU A 19 -23.54 -25.55 -29.32
CA GLU A 19 -22.08 -25.71 -29.34
C GLU A 19 -21.40 -24.73 -30.31
N CYS A 20 -21.99 -24.48 -31.48
CA CYS A 20 -21.45 -23.48 -32.42
C CYS A 20 -21.46 -22.05 -31.86
N ILE A 21 -22.52 -21.66 -31.14
CA ILE A 21 -22.61 -20.31 -30.53
C ILE A 21 -21.57 -20.14 -29.41
N LEU A 22 -21.35 -21.19 -28.60
CA LEU A 22 -20.35 -21.18 -27.54
C LEU A 22 -18.94 -20.96 -28.10
N VAL A 23 -18.59 -21.64 -29.20
CA VAL A 23 -17.29 -21.49 -29.88
C VAL A 23 -17.11 -20.07 -30.48
N ILE A 24 -18.16 -19.47 -31.03
CA ILE A 24 -18.09 -18.10 -31.58
C ILE A 24 -17.90 -17.06 -30.45
N ILE A 25 -18.57 -17.24 -29.31
CA ILE A 25 -18.43 -16.33 -28.16
C ILE A 25 -17.03 -16.45 -27.55
N ILE A 26 -16.52 -17.67 -27.36
CA ILE A 26 -15.16 -17.90 -26.85
C ILE A 26 -14.11 -17.32 -27.81
N SER A 27 -14.27 -17.49 -29.13
CA SER A 27 -13.31 -16.94 -30.11
C SER A 27 -13.36 -15.41 -30.25
N ARG A 28 -14.51 -14.77 -30.01
CA ARG A 28 -14.61 -13.29 -29.97
C ARG A 28 -14.02 -12.70 -28.67
N GLN A 29 -14.16 -13.40 -27.55
CA GLN A 29 -13.54 -13.02 -26.27
C GLN A 29 -12.01 -13.18 -26.34
N ALA A 30 -11.52 -14.28 -26.90
CA ALA A 30 -10.09 -14.54 -27.07
C ALA A 30 -9.38 -13.56 -28.03
N ARG A 31 -10.08 -12.94 -28.99
CA ARG A 31 -9.51 -11.88 -29.85
C ARG A 31 -9.40 -10.50 -29.17
N ARG A 32 -10.16 -10.24 -28.11
CA ARG A 32 -10.11 -8.97 -27.35
C ARG A 32 -9.04 -8.95 -26.28
N LEU A 33 -8.54 -10.11 -25.89
CA LEU A 33 -7.45 -10.26 -24.93
C LEU A 33 -6.25 -10.79 -25.69
N ARG A 34 -5.15 -10.02 -25.79
CA ARG A 34 -3.89 -10.48 -26.41
C ARG A 34 -3.24 -11.57 -25.56
N TYR A 35 -3.85 -12.74 -25.48
CA TYR A 35 -3.24 -13.93 -24.89
C TYR A 35 -2.69 -14.80 -26.01
N SER A 36 -1.38 -15.05 -25.94
CA SER A 36 -0.70 -16.07 -26.72
C SER A 36 -1.22 -17.44 -26.26
N CYS A 37 -2.20 -17.99 -26.97
CA CYS A 37 -2.67 -19.35 -26.73
C CYS A 37 -1.80 -20.34 -27.51
N SER A 38 -0.71 -20.77 -26.87
CA SER A 38 -0.05 -22.03 -27.19
C SER A 38 -0.95 -23.19 -26.75
N LYS A 39 -1.32 -24.02 -27.73
CA LYS A 39 -1.79 -25.43 -27.63
C LYS A 39 -2.93 -25.72 -26.64
N PHE A 40 -4.16 -25.76 -27.17
CA PHE A 40 -5.18 -26.70 -26.68
C PHE A 40 -5.45 -27.75 -27.76
N ILE A 41 -4.96 -28.97 -27.53
CA ILE A 41 -5.19 -30.14 -28.36
C ILE A 41 -6.49 -30.78 -27.87
N PHE A 42 -7.53 -30.79 -28.71
CA PHE A 42 -8.66 -31.70 -28.53
C PHE A 42 -8.56 -32.80 -29.58
N ARG A 43 -8.22 -34.02 -29.13
CA ARG A 43 -8.34 -35.24 -29.91
C ARG A 43 -9.82 -35.63 -29.95
N SER A 44 -10.45 -35.58 -31.11
CA SER A 44 -11.59 -36.44 -31.42
C SER A 44 -11.35 -37.12 -32.76
N THR A 45 -11.20 -38.44 -32.68
CA THR A 45 -11.09 -39.39 -33.78
C THR A 45 -12.30 -39.31 -34.70
N GLY A 46 -12.04 -39.11 -36.00
CA GLY A 46 -13.04 -39.19 -37.05
C GLY A 46 -12.34 -39.02 -38.40
N ILE A 47 -11.84 -40.14 -38.95
CA ILE A 47 -11.27 -40.22 -40.29
C ILE A 47 -12.40 -40.01 -41.30
N LEU A 48 -12.25 -39.05 -42.20
CA LEU A 48 -12.80 -39.11 -43.56
C LEU A 48 -11.83 -38.36 -44.49
N SER A 49 -11.20 -39.14 -45.35
CA SER A 49 -10.35 -38.74 -46.46
C SER A 49 -11.19 -38.44 -47.70
N ALA A 50 -10.58 -37.74 -48.66
CA ALA A 50 -11.01 -37.48 -50.04
C ALA A 50 -12.14 -36.45 -50.19
N SER A 51 -12.28 -35.69 -51.26
CA SER A 51 -11.52 -35.44 -52.49
C SER A 51 -12.16 -34.19 -53.08
N ASP A 52 -11.43 -33.53 -53.96
CA ASP A 52 -11.82 -32.37 -54.74
C ASP A 52 -13.20 -32.50 -55.45
N GLU A 53 -13.73 -31.32 -55.80
CA GLU A 53 -14.77 -31.01 -56.77
C GLU A 53 -16.26 -31.23 -56.42
N GLN A 54 -16.94 -30.07 -56.25
CA GLN A 54 -18.32 -29.77 -56.66
C GLN A 54 -19.44 -30.76 -56.31
N HIS A 55 -19.93 -30.74 -55.06
CA HIS A 55 -21.31 -31.16 -54.77
C HIS A 55 -21.98 -30.22 -53.75
N THR A 56 -22.82 -29.32 -54.25
CA THR A 56 -23.69 -28.47 -53.43
C THR A 56 -24.85 -29.31 -52.89
N TRP A 57 -24.87 -29.54 -51.58
CA TRP A 57 -26.01 -30.17 -50.91
C TRP A 57 -27.11 -29.13 -50.64
N ARG A 58 -28.24 -29.21 -51.35
CA ARG A 58 -29.45 -28.42 -51.01
C ARG A 58 -30.19 -29.12 -49.88
N ILE A 59 -29.98 -28.65 -48.65
CA ILE A 59 -30.76 -29.10 -47.48
C ILE A 59 -32.10 -28.36 -47.50
N PHE A 60 -33.18 -29.05 -47.86
CA PHE A 60 -34.54 -28.53 -47.70
C PHE A 60 -34.93 -28.60 -46.22
N PHE A 61 -34.71 -27.52 -45.47
CA PHE A 61 -35.31 -27.37 -44.16
C PHE A 61 -36.82 -27.10 -44.34
N SER A 62 -37.63 -28.11 -44.00
CA SER A 62 -39.06 -27.91 -43.74
C SER A 62 -39.23 -26.75 -42.76
N GLU A 63 -39.97 -25.71 -43.17
CA GLU A 63 -40.30 -24.54 -42.35
C GLU A 63 -41.17 -24.92 -41.14
N LYS A 64 -40.61 -25.65 -40.18
CA LYS A 64 -41.15 -25.69 -38.84
C LYS A 64 -40.56 -24.51 -38.10
N ARG A 65 -41.28 -23.38 -38.16
CA ARG A 65 -41.05 -22.21 -37.30
C ARG A 65 -41.11 -22.65 -35.83
N PHE A 66 -39.98 -23.03 -35.26
CA PHE A 66 -39.86 -23.21 -33.82
C PHE A 66 -39.88 -21.82 -33.19
N LYS A 67 -41.02 -21.44 -32.62
CA LYS A 67 -41.11 -20.26 -31.74
C LYS A 67 -40.33 -20.58 -30.47
N VAL A 68 -39.04 -20.23 -30.44
CA VAL A 68 -38.25 -20.22 -29.21
C VAL A 68 -38.69 -18.99 -28.41
N SER A 69 -39.35 -19.19 -27.28
CA SER A 69 -39.80 -18.10 -26.41
C SER A 69 -38.59 -17.42 -25.76
N ALA A 70 -38.54 -16.09 -25.82
CA ALA A 70 -37.50 -15.25 -25.17
C ALA A 70 -37.32 -15.52 -23.67
N LYS A 71 -38.30 -16.18 -23.03
CA LYS A 71 -38.27 -16.59 -21.62
C LYS A 71 -37.12 -17.56 -21.27
N PHE A 72 -36.52 -18.23 -22.25
CA PHE A 72 -35.40 -19.16 -22.00
C PHE A 72 -34.02 -18.49 -21.88
N PHE A 73 -33.83 -17.27 -22.40
CA PHE A 73 -32.53 -16.58 -22.37
C PHE A 73 -32.36 -15.61 -21.20
N ALA A 74 -33.46 -15.17 -20.59
CA ALA A 74 -33.44 -14.26 -19.45
C ALA A 74 -32.62 -14.78 -18.24
N PRO A 75 -32.77 -16.04 -17.78
CA PRO A 75 -32.03 -16.49 -16.60
C PRO A 75 -30.52 -16.66 -16.85
N LEU A 76 -30.11 -17.05 -18.08
CA LEU A 76 -28.70 -17.24 -18.43
C LEU A 76 -27.95 -15.91 -18.61
N ALA A 77 -28.62 -14.89 -19.18
CA ALA A 77 -28.04 -13.56 -19.33
C ALA A 77 -27.87 -12.85 -17.97
N ILE A 78 -28.81 -13.06 -17.05
CA ILE A 78 -28.70 -12.56 -15.66
C ILE A 78 -27.56 -13.28 -14.93
N PHE A 79 -27.43 -14.61 -15.09
CA PHE A 79 -26.36 -15.39 -14.46
C PHE A 79 -24.95 -14.97 -14.95
N LEU A 80 -24.81 -14.66 -16.25
CA LEU A 80 -23.55 -14.13 -16.80
C LEU A 80 -23.25 -12.68 -16.39
N LEU A 81 -24.27 -11.86 -16.13
CA LEU A 81 -24.09 -10.51 -15.56
C LEU A 81 -23.62 -10.55 -14.11
N VAL A 82 -24.11 -11.52 -13.32
CA VAL A 82 -23.69 -11.71 -11.92
C VAL A 82 -22.24 -12.22 -11.83
N LEU A 83 -21.81 -13.09 -12.75
CA LEU A 83 -20.42 -13.58 -12.78
C LEU A 83 -19.42 -12.58 -13.38
N GLY A 84 -19.88 -11.56 -14.10
CA GLY A 84 -19.03 -10.51 -14.67
C GLY A 84 -18.66 -9.38 -13.71
N SER A 85 -19.21 -9.36 -12.50
CA SER A 85 -19.08 -8.24 -11.57
C SER A 85 -18.00 -8.41 -10.49
N CYS A 86 -17.30 -9.55 -10.45
CA CYS A 86 -16.00 -9.65 -9.78
C CYS A 86 -14.93 -9.08 -10.70
N ARG A 87 -14.96 -7.76 -10.90
CA ARG A 87 -13.77 -7.05 -11.35
C ARG A 87 -12.86 -7.07 -10.13
N ASP A 88 -11.88 -7.96 -10.13
CA ASP A 88 -10.75 -7.95 -9.18
C ASP A 88 -10.14 -6.55 -9.20
N ARG A 89 -10.67 -5.65 -8.36
CA ARG A 89 -9.92 -4.50 -7.92
C ARG A 89 -8.93 -5.10 -6.95
N ALA A 90 -7.76 -5.44 -7.46
CA ALA A 90 -6.57 -5.46 -6.64
C ALA A 90 -6.52 -4.10 -5.93
N THR A 91 -7.04 -4.05 -4.70
CA THR A 91 -6.92 -2.89 -3.84
C THR A 91 -5.45 -2.80 -3.51
N VAL A 92 -4.75 -1.91 -4.20
CA VAL A 92 -3.40 -1.54 -3.79
C VAL A 92 -3.54 -0.96 -2.39
N LEU A 93 -3.13 -1.72 -1.38
CA LEU A 93 -3.28 -1.36 0.05
C LEU A 93 -2.43 -0.14 0.42
N THR A 94 -1.52 0.26 -0.46
CA THR A 94 -0.68 1.44 -0.31
C THR A 94 -1.03 2.49 -1.37
N PRO A 95 -1.49 3.69 -0.97
CA PRO A 95 -1.62 4.77 -1.93
C PRO A 95 -0.25 5.07 -2.57
N PRO A 96 -0.22 5.58 -3.81
CA PRO A 96 1.04 5.93 -4.46
C PRO A 96 1.81 7.00 -3.65
N PRO A 97 3.14 7.04 -3.75
CA PRO A 97 3.94 8.09 -3.11
C PRO A 97 3.42 9.49 -3.45
N GLN A 98 3.31 10.34 -2.43
CA GLN A 98 2.82 11.71 -2.59
C GLN A 98 3.98 12.71 -2.53
N ASN A 99 4.07 13.58 -3.54
CA ASN A 99 4.90 14.77 -3.46
C ASN A 99 4.09 15.90 -2.80
N LEU A 100 4.53 16.36 -1.63
CA LEU A 100 3.86 17.42 -0.86
C LEU A 100 4.10 18.84 -1.41
N GLY A 101 4.81 18.98 -2.53
CA GLY A 101 4.97 20.23 -3.26
C GLY A 101 5.79 21.29 -2.50
N ARG A 102 5.64 22.55 -2.93
CA ARG A 102 6.45 23.69 -2.46
C ARG A 102 6.16 24.17 -1.04
N THR A 103 5.10 23.67 -0.40
CA THR A 103 4.82 24.00 1.01
C THR A 103 5.84 23.35 1.94
N LEU A 104 6.36 22.18 1.55
CA LEU A 104 7.40 21.44 2.25
C LEU A 104 8.73 21.57 1.52
N ASN A 105 8.77 21.24 0.24
CA ASN A 105 10.00 21.14 -0.55
C ASN A 105 10.50 22.50 -1.04
N SER A 106 11.81 22.63 -1.13
CA SER A 106 12.48 23.76 -1.77
C SER A 106 13.27 23.33 -3.01
N LEU A 107 14.04 24.24 -3.60
CA LEU A 107 15.03 23.92 -4.64
C LEU A 107 16.35 23.39 -4.06
N ALA A 108 16.54 23.51 -2.74
CA ALA A 108 17.67 22.95 -2.05
C ALA A 108 17.44 21.47 -1.72
N ALA A 109 18.50 20.79 -1.31
CA ALA A 109 18.40 19.42 -0.86
C ALA A 109 17.72 19.36 0.53
N GLU A 110 16.88 18.35 0.68
CA GLU A 110 16.14 18.03 1.91
C GLU A 110 16.66 16.67 2.42
N TYR A 111 17.01 16.58 3.69
CA TYR A 111 17.70 15.43 4.27
C TYR A 111 16.99 14.93 5.53
N GLN A 112 17.20 13.65 5.83
CA GLN A 112 16.89 13.03 7.14
C GLN A 112 15.46 13.32 7.65
N PRO A 113 14.41 12.96 6.89
CA PRO A 113 13.04 13.13 7.36
C PRO A 113 12.72 12.17 8.52
N ALA A 114 12.01 12.65 9.54
CA ALA A 114 11.47 11.85 10.63
C ALA A 114 10.05 12.30 11.00
N LEU A 115 9.15 11.35 11.23
CA LEU A 115 7.73 11.60 11.54
C LEU A 115 7.44 11.45 13.03
N SER A 116 6.51 12.25 13.54
CA SER A 116 5.82 11.95 14.80
C SER A 116 4.95 10.70 14.65
N TYR A 117 4.63 10.04 15.76
CA TYR A 117 3.90 8.76 15.76
C TYR A 117 2.54 8.86 15.06
N ASP A 118 1.83 9.97 15.26
CA ASP A 118 0.53 10.24 14.65
C ASP A 118 0.61 10.74 13.19
N GLY A 119 1.82 10.85 12.63
CA GLY A 119 2.09 11.37 11.29
C GLY A 119 1.72 12.84 11.08
N ARG A 120 1.46 13.60 12.15
CA ARG A 120 1.09 15.02 12.05
C ARG A 120 2.30 15.91 11.79
N TYR A 121 3.42 15.61 12.42
CA TYR A 121 4.63 16.41 12.35
C TYR A 121 5.71 15.67 11.59
N LEU A 122 6.37 16.38 10.69
CA LEU A 122 7.58 15.94 10.00
C LEU A 122 8.71 16.89 10.37
N VAL A 123 9.81 16.34 10.88
CA VAL A 123 11.06 17.07 11.04
C VAL A 123 12.04 16.63 9.96
N PHE A 124 12.85 17.56 9.45
CA PHE A 124 13.87 17.28 8.43
C PHE A 124 14.93 18.38 8.44
N SER A 125 16.07 18.14 7.82
CA SER A 125 17.12 19.14 7.63
C SER A 125 17.16 19.63 6.17
N SER A 126 17.54 20.89 5.96
CA SER A 126 17.48 21.54 4.65
C SER A 126 18.52 22.63 4.50
N ASP A 127 19.07 22.78 3.30
CA ASP A 127 20.03 23.83 2.95
C ASP A 127 19.34 25.08 2.35
N ARG A 128 17.99 25.18 2.44
CA ARG A 128 17.18 26.22 1.80
C ARG A 128 17.49 27.67 2.21
N ARG A 129 18.30 27.88 3.24
CA ARG A 129 18.78 29.18 3.72
C ARG A 129 20.31 29.30 3.68
N ALA A 130 20.94 28.65 2.70
CA ALA A 130 22.38 28.62 2.46
C ALA A 130 23.22 27.96 3.59
N GLN A 131 22.56 27.40 4.59
CA GLN A 131 23.15 26.65 5.69
C GLN A 131 22.19 25.54 6.10
N ARG A 132 22.72 24.38 6.48
CA ARG A 132 21.90 23.26 6.95
C ARG A 132 21.21 23.61 8.25
N GLN A 133 19.89 23.56 8.20
CA GLN A 133 18.99 23.91 9.30
C GLN A 133 17.90 22.87 9.44
N VAL A 134 17.36 22.75 10.64
CA VAL A 134 16.23 21.85 10.94
C VAL A 134 14.91 22.59 10.78
N TYR A 135 13.94 21.91 10.16
CA TYR A 135 12.61 22.41 9.89
C TYR A 135 11.57 21.45 10.45
N LEU A 136 10.47 22.02 10.93
CA LEU A 136 9.30 21.28 11.36
C LEU A 136 8.13 21.61 10.43
N TYR A 137 7.43 20.60 9.95
CA TYR A 137 6.27 20.75 9.07
C TYR A 137 5.04 20.10 9.71
N ASP A 138 3.94 20.84 9.78
CA ASP A 138 2.63 20.32 10.16
C ASP A 138 1.92 19.83 8.90
N ILE A 139 1.83 18.50 8.74
CA ILE A 139 1.28 17.85 7.55
C ILE A 139 -0.21 18.17 7.39
N ARG A 140 -0.96 18.29 8.49
CA ARG A 140 -2.40 18.60 8.46
C ARG A 140 -2.64 20.03 8.02
N ARG A 141 -1.84 20.98 8.53
CA ARG A 141 -1.94 22.40 8.17
C ARG A 141 -1.21 22.76 6.87
N ARG A 142 -0.41 21.85 6.34
CA ARG A 142 0.46 22.05 5.16
C ARG A 142 1.37 23.27 5.28
N GLN A 143 2.00 23.43 6.44
CA GLN A 143 2.83 24.60 6.71
C GLN A 143 4.07 24.25 7.53
N LEU A 144 5.15 25.00 7.31
CA LEU A 144 6.31 24.99 8.18
C LEU A 144 5.96 25.71 9.49
N LEU A 145 6.39 25.12 10.60
CA LEU A 145 6.27 25.69 11.94
C LEU A 145 7.60 26.33 12.36
N PRO A 146 7.56 27.46 13.07
CA PRO A 146 8.77 28.07 13.59
C PRO A 146 9.40 27.20 14.70
N LEU A 147 10.73 27.20 14.75
CA LEU A 147 11.55 26.56 15.79
C LEU A 147 12.51 27.61 16.38
N PRO A 148 11.99 28.61 17.12
CA PRO A 148 12.81 29.71 17.65
C PRO A 148 13.88 29.17 18.59
N GLY A 149 15.12 29.64 18.41
CA GLY A 149 16.27 29.24 19.21
C GLY A 149 16.90 27.89 18.83
N LEU A 150 16.24 27.07 18.01
CA LEU A 150 16.80 25.78 17.56
C LEU A 150 17.89 25.99 16.50
N ASN A 151 17.59 26.78 15.46
CA ASN A 151 18.53 27.06 14.38
C ASN A 151 19.44 28.24 14.76
N THR A 152 20.66 27.94 15.18
CA THR A 152 21.67 28.94 15.55
C THR A 152 22.38 29.49 14.30
N PRO A 153 22.45 30.82 14.08
CA PRO A 153 23.14 31.40 12.94
C PRO A 153 24.62 30.99 12.87
N GLY A 154 25.09 30.64 11.66
CA GLY A 154 26.50 30.29 11.45
C GLY A 154 26.91 28.95 12.08
N ARG A 155 25.95 28.09 12.44
CA ARG A 155 26.19 26.71 12.87
C ARG A 155 25.37 25.73 12.05
N PHE A 156 25.98 24.60 11.69
CA PHE A 156 25.23 23.49 11.12
C PHE A 156 24.30 22.90 12.17
N VAL A 157 23.06 22.64 11.76
CA VAL A 157 22.04 22.01 12.58
C VAL A 157 21.39 20.94 11.71
N GLU A 158 21.61 19.68 12.03
CA GLU A 158 21.22 18.55 11.17
C GLU A 158 20.85 17.28 11.96
N GLN A 159 20.57 16.20 11.23
CA GLN A 159 20.22 14.89 11.79
C GLN A 159 19.06 14.93 12.81
N PRO A 160 17.91 15.53 12.44
CA PRO A 160 16.82 15.67 13.39
C PRO A 160 16.06 14.35 13.60
N ALA A 161 15.57 14.15 14.82
CA ALA A 161 14.51 13.19 15.13
C ALA A 161 13.47 13.82 16.06
N ILE A 162 12.28 13.23 16.16
CA ILE A 162 11.14 13.82 16.88
C ILE A 162 10.44 12.77 17.76
N SER A 163 9.98 13.19 18.96
CA SER A 163 9.22 12.32 19.87
C SER A 163 7.82 11.98 19.32
N ALA A 164 7.16 10.97 19.89
CA ALA A 164 5.87 10.47 19.40
C ALA A 164 4.77 11.54 19.43
N ASP A 165 4.73 12.32 20.51
CA ASP A 165 3.83 13.47 20.70
C ASP A 165 4.25 14.72 19.91
N GLY A 166 5.41 14.67 19.26
CA GLY A 166 6.00 15.78 18.55
C GLY A 166 6.68 16.83 19.43
N ARG A 167 6.66 16.73 20.77
CA ARG A 167 7.13 17.80 21.67
C ARG A 167 8.64 18.02 21.60
N TYR A 168 9.41 16.95 21.61
CA TYR A 168 10.86 17.00 21.67
C TYR A 168 11.47 16.73 20.31
N ILE A 169 12.48 17.52 19.94
CA ILE A 169 13.29 17.33 18.74
C ILE A 169 14.73 17.14 19.15
N THR A 170 15.35 16.02 18.79
CA THR A 170 16.80 15.84 18.89
C THR A 170 17.46 16.26 17.61
N TYR A 171 18.68 16.77 17.69
CA TYR A 171 19.48 17.16 16.53
C TYR A 171 20.96 17.22 16.89
N VAL A 172 21.81 17.30 15.87
CA VAL A 172 23.25 17.53 16.01
C VAL A 172 23.60 18.96 15.63
N SER A 173 24.46 19.60 16.41
CA SER A 173 25.03 20.89 16.07
C SER A 173 26.47 21.04 16.54
N GLU A 174 27.24 21.86 15.83
CA GLU A 174 28.65 22.15 16.12
C GLU A 174 28.82 23.47 16.89
N GLN A 175 27.84 23.85 17.71
CA GLN A 175 27.85 25.13 18.42
C GLN A 175 29.08 25.32 19.31
N TYR A 176 29.60 24.23 19.89
CA TYR A 176 30.73 24.22 20.83
C TYR A 176 32.04 23.69 20.22
N GLY A 177 32.18 23.73 18.89
CA GLY A 177 33.43 23.37 18.20
C GLY A 177 33.60 21.89 17.86
N LYS A 178 32.65 21.04 18.27
CA LYS A 178 32.50 19.65 17.85
C LYS A 178 31.02 19.30 17.68
N PRO A 179 30.66 18.25 16.95
CA PRO A 179 29.29 17.74 16.90
C PRO A 179 28.84 17.33 18.30
N ASP A 180 27.71 17.89 18.74
CA ASP A 180 27.04 17.51 19.98
C ASP A 180 25.57 17.20 19.73
N VAL A 181 25.00 16.27 20.49
CA VAL A 181 23.56 15.98 20.50
C VAL A 181 22.85 16.98 21.40
N PHE A 182 21.80 17.59 20.85
CA PHE A 182 20.91 18.51 21.54
C PHE A 182 19.50 17.95 21.58
N VAL A 183 18.72 18.40 22.56
CA VAL A 183 17.27 18.23 22.60
C VAL A 183 16.60 19.58 22.75
N TYR A 184 15.70 19.88 21.84
CA TYR A 184 14.81 21.03 21.89
C TYR A 184 13.43 20.62 22.39
N ASP A 185 12.91 21.33 23.38
CA ASP A 185 11.53 21.20 23.85
C ASP A 185 10.67 22.30 23.22
N ARG A 186 9.74 21.91 22.35
CA ARG A 186 8.85 22.85 21.64
C ARG A 186 7.83 23.54 22.55
N GLN A 187 7.56 23.02 23.75
CA GLN A 187 6.63 23.66 24.68
C GLN A 187 7.31 24.80 25.44
N SER A 188 8.52 24.56 25.97
CA SER A 188 9.29 25.56 26.71
C SER A 188 10.16 26.45 25.81
N LEU A 189 10.34 26.07 24.54
CA LEU A 189 11.24 26.69 23.56
C LEU A 189 12.71 26.71 24.04
N GLN A 190 13.08 25.73 24.85
CA GLN A 190 14.42 25.59 25.42
C GLN A 190 15.20 24.46 24.75
N THR A 191 16.50 24.67 24.65
CA THR A 191 17.46 23.68 24.16
C THR A 191 18.35 23.20 25.31
N GLN A 192 18.51 21.90 25.42
CA GLN A 192 19.49 21.25 26.29
C GLN A 192 20.54 20.54 25.44
N VAL A 193 21.82 20.71 25.77
CA VAL A 193 22.90 19.88 25.20
C VAL A 193 23.09 18.63 26.04
N LEU A 194 23.22 17.47 25.40
CA LEU A 194 23.36 16.17 26.09
C LEU A 194 24.81 15.68 26.15
N THR A 195 25.64 16.04 25.17
CA THR A 195 26.98 15.44 24.98
C THR A 195 28.13 16.43 25.09
N ARG A 196 27.92 17.61 25.70
CA ARG A 196 28.92 18.68 25.77
C ARG A 196 30.30 18.17 26.23
N ASP A 197 30.31 17.43 27.33
CA ASP A 197 31.54 16.90 27.94
C ASP A 197 31.86 15.46 27.50
N PHE A 198 31.13 14.96 26.50
CA PHE A 198 31.31 13.61 25.96
C PHE A 198 32.59 13.52 25.14
N LYS A 199 33.38 12.47 25.38
CA LYS A 199 34.63 12.22 24.65
C LYS A 199 34.30 11.58 23.32
N GLY A 200 34.87 12.06 22.22
CA GLY A 200 34.59 11.56 20.87
C GLY A 200 33.53 12.38 20.12
N GLU A 201 33.28 11.97 18.88
CA GLU A 201 32.25 12.51 18.01
C GLU A 201 30.95 11.72 18.16
N VAL A 202 29.83 12.42 17.94
CA VAL A 202 28.49 11.85 18.03
C VAL A 202 27.69 12.18 16.78
N ARG A 203 26.80 11.28 16.34
CA ARG A 203 25.92 11.48 15.19
C ARG A 203 24.65 10.63 15.27
N HIS A 204 23.71 10.92 14.37
CA HIS A 204 22.45 10.20 14.15
C HIS A 204 21.62 9.96 15.44
N PRO A 205 21.26 11.01 16.19
CA PRO A 205 20.44 10.85 17.37
C PRO A 205 19.00 10.44 17.00
N THR A 206 18.44 9.53 17.79
CA THR A 206 17.03 9.13 17.78
C THR A 206 16.46 9.30 19.18
N ILE A 207 15.14 9.48 19.30
CA ILE A 207 14.46 9.74 20.57
C ILE A 207 13.28 8.81 20.77
N SER A 208 13.09 8.33 22.00
CA SER A 208 11.95 7.51 22.37
C SER A 208 10.63 8.26 22.25
N GLY A 209 9.52 7.53 22.15
CA GLY A 209 8.20 8.12 21.96
C GLY A 209 7.82 9.14 23.04
N ASN A 210 8.18 8.88 24.30
CA ASN A 210 7.95 9.80 25.42
C ASN A 210 9.01 10.92 25.53
N GLY A 211 10.09 10.92 24.73
CA GLY A 211 11.11 11.95 24.80
C GLY A 211 12.22 11.76 25.85
N ARG A 212 12.23 10.63 26.56
CA ARG A 212 13.13 10.36 27.69
C ARG A 212 14.48 9.77 27.28
N ILE A 213 14.46 8.76 26.41
CA ILE A 213 15.64 7.99 26.00
C ILE A 213 16.11 8.48 24.64
N ILE A 214 17.39 8.79 24.51
CA ILE A 214 18.02 9.16 23.26
C ILE A 214 19.08 8.13 22.94
N ALA A 215 19.06 7.57 21.73
CA ALA A 215 20.13 6.70 21.23
C ALA A 215 20.89 7.42 20.11
N PHE A 216 22.21 7.29 20.06
CA PHE A 216 23.07 7.94 19.07
C PHE A 216 24.31 7.09 18.77
N GLU A 217 24.96 7.37 17.64
CA GLU A 217 26.25 6.78 17.29
C GLU A 217 27.38 7.59 17.93
N SER A 218 28.39 6.91 18.46
CA SER A 218 29.55 7.48 19.14
C SER A 218 30.82 6.76 18.71
N ASN A 219 31.92 7.49 18.54
CA ASN A 219 33.23 6.88 18.25
C ASN A 219 34.19 6.86 19.44
N ARG A 220 33.71 7.07 20.68
CA ARG A 220 34.56 7.31 21.85
C ARG A 220 35.50 6.17 22.23
N THR A 221 35.17 4.96 21.82
CA THR A 221 35.91 3.71 22.06
C THR A 221 36.93 3.42 20.95
N GLY A 222 37.00 4.25 19.91
CA GLY A 222 37.83 4.05 18.71
C GLY A 222 37.09 3.44 17.51
N GLN A 223 35.83 3.05 17.68
CA GLN A 223 34.93 2.54 16.64
C GLN A 223 33.52 3.10 16.83
N TRP A 224 32.69 3.11 15.77
CA TRP A 224 31.31 3.61 15.86
C TRP A 224 30.42 2.60 16.59
N ASP A 225 30.08 2.91 17.83
CA ASP A 225 29.17 2.16 18.69
C ASP A 225 27.84 2.91 18.88
N ILE A 226 26.81 2.20 19.33
CA ILE A 226 25.52 2.80 19.71
C ILE A 226 25.50 3.04 21.21
N GLU A 227 25.17 4.27 21.61
CA GLU A 227 25.06 4.67 23.01
C GLU A 227 23.70 5.29 23.31
N ILE A 228 23.30 5.22 24.58
CA ILE A 228 22.00 5.72 25.05
C ILE A 228 22.18 6.71 26.20
N ILE A 229 21.36 7.76 26.21
CA ILE A 229 21.22 8.70 27.32
C ILE A 229 19.77 8.65 27.81
N ASP A 230 19.59 8.46 29.11
CA ASP A 230 18.31 8.64 29.80
C ASP A 230 18.29 10.02 30.47
N ARG A 231 17.33 10.87 30.09
CA ARG A 231 17.19 12.24 30.61
C ARG A 231 16.40 12.35 31.92
N GLY A 232 15.93 11.24 32.49
CA GLY A 232 15.16 11.24 33.74
C GLY A 232 13.71 11.71 33.60
N GLY A 233 12.87 11.36 34.58
CA GLY A 233 11.41 11.39 34.52
C GLY A 233 10.73 12.76 34.66
N ALA A 234 10.84 13.63 33.65
CA ALA A 234 9.92 14.76 33.43
C ALA A 234 9.13 14.67 32.11
N ALA A 235 9.23 13.53 31.42
CA ALA A 235 8.37 13.21 30.29
C ALA A 235 7.10 12.52 30.81
N PRO A 236 5.89 13.08 30.61
CA PRO A 236 4.65 12.36 30.92
C PRO A 236 4.63 11.01 30.19
N PRO A 237 4.09 9.94 30.79
CA PRO A 237 3.91 8.68 30.08
C PRO A 237 3.06 8.93 28.84
N ALA A 238 3.66 8.71 27.67
CA ALA A 238 2.94 8.73 26.41
C ALA A 238 2.08 7.47 26.34
N LEU A 239 0.80 7.60 26.66
CA LEU A 239 -0.22 6.61 26.28
C LEU A 239 -1.23 7.31 25.35
N PRO A 240 -1.60 6.71 24.21
CA PRO A 240 -2.79 7.14 23.48
C PRO A 240 -4.04 6.90 24.35
N PRO A 241 -5.16 7.63 24.13
CA PRO A 241 -6.43 7.24 24.72
C PRO A 241 -6.82 5.88 24.14
N THR A 242 -6.53 4.80 24.85
CA THR A 242 -7.20 3.53 24.64
C THR A 242 -8.62 3.72 25.13
N ASN A 243 -9.57 3.73 24.19
CA ASN A 243 -10.97 3.50 24.52
C ASN A 243 -11.06 2.04 25.00
N SER A 244 -10.72 1.79 26.26
CA SER A 244 -10.94 0.51 26.91
C SER A 244 -12.42 0.43 27.23
N GLY A 245 -13.19 -0.08 26.27
CA GLY A 245 -14.46 -0.72 26.57
C GLY A 245 -14.18 -1.79 27.61
N SER A 246 -14.76 -1.62 28.78
CA SER A 246 -14.80 -2.60 29.85
C SER A 246 -15.40 -3.90 29.32
N PHE A 247 -14.57 -4.93 29.19
CA PHE A 247 -15.06 -6.31 29.23
C PHE A 247 -14.94 -6.74 30.69
N GLU A 248 -16.08 -6.73 31.37
CA GLU A 248 -16.25 -7.44 32.64
C GLU A 248 -16.21 -8.94 32.32
N GLU A 249 -15.17 -9.64 32.74
CA GLU A 249 -15.18 -11.11 32.80
C GLU A 249 -15.90 -11.51 34.09
N GLU A 250 -17.08 -12.11 33.93
CA GLU A 250 -17.83 -12.77 34.99
C GLU A 250 -17.08 -14.06 35.37
N GLU A 251 -16.41 -14.06 36.52
CA GLU A 251 -15.76 -15.25 37.09
C GLU A 251 -16.84 -16.17 37.68
N SER A 252 -17.22 -17.22 36.93
CA SER A 252 -18.13 -18.26 37.44
C SER A 252 -17.39 -19.11 38.47
N ASN A 253 -17.74 -18.91 39.73
CA ASN A 253 -17.25 -19.68 40.86
C ASN A 253 -17.80 -21.11 40.79
N SER A 254 -16.96 -22.09 40.47
CA SER A 254 -17.25 -23.52 40.66
C SER A 254 -16.19 -24.12 41.58
N GLU A 255 -16.57 -24.36 42.83
CA GLU A 255 -15.84 -25.21 43.78
C GLU A 255 -16.60 -26.55 43.97
N PRO A 256 -15.92 -27.58 44.50
CA PRO A 256 -15.87 -28.94 43.95
C PRO A 256 -16.99 -29.91 44.37
#